data_AF-A0A3D3UP71-F1
#
_entry.id   AF-A0A3D3UP71-F1
#
_cell.length_a   1.000
_cell.length_b   1.000
_cell.length_c   1.000
_cell.angle_alpha   90.00
_cell.angle_beta   90.00
_cell.angle_gamma   90.00
#
_symmetry.space_group_name_H-M   'P 1'
#
loop_
_entity.id
_entity.type
_entity.pdbx_description
1 polymer ?
#
loop_
_entity_poly.entity_id
_entity_poly.type
_entity_poly.pdbx_seq_one_letter_code
_entity_poly.pdbx_strand_id
1 'polypeptide(L)'
;MDILSADRYAIKGTKDNNELWTVYRANMAVKLSATEGQVNIFTPMAGRGITRAESWAQAYMCVAAGAGGIMWFEFNGAQRKWNDFLDLGKELRSIEEFLVGVALERGLTFENDVLPEFTTGSTVLKDFKQIRGIGRASKDKTALITVNLTPHSAENVRITAPFLAHAERAAVIFENRTIPVKNGLIVDSYAGLERHVYVVDGLPEGVKQRPVPKVGGPCVTDSGAAWRLQATGKVRGRLAEELARDRFMQSELKKANDLLQKGDKEGACRVLRAVLDRYPDAQDVRERIRVIQ
;
A
#
# COMPACT_ATOMS: atom_id res chain seq x y z
N MET A 1 3.64 16.59 17.97
CA MET A 1 3.11 16.21 16.64
C MET A 1 2.29 14.97 16.86
N ASP A 2 0.97 15.09 16.82
CA ASP A 2 0.09 14.02 17.28
C ASP A 2 -0.17 13.00 16.18
N ILE A 3 0.51 11.88 16.25
CA ILE A 3 0.30 10.69 15.41
C ILE A 3 -0.88 9.91 16.01
N LEU A 4 -2.05 9.95 15.36
CA LEU A 4 -3.30 9.40 15.94
C LEU A 4 -3.53 7.92 15.65
N SER A 5 -2.86 7.34 14.65
CA SER A 5 -2.99 5.91 14.34
C SER A 5 -1.81 5.43 13.51
N ALA A 6 -1.29 4.25 13.84
CA ALA A 6 -0.29 3.58 13.05
C ALA A 6 -0.85 2.25 12.56
N ASP A 7 -0.75 2.00 11.26
CA ASP A 7 -0.95 0.65 10.74
C ASP A 7 0.36 -0.09 10.89
N ARG A 8 0.31 -1.22 11.58
CA ARG A 8 1.45 -2.08 11.80
C ARG A 8 1.46 -3.16 10.74
N TYR A 9 2.44 -3.14 9.85
CA TYR A 9 2.66 -4.20 8.87
C TYR A 9 3.84 -5.05 9.32
N ALA A 10 3.69 -6.37 9.38
CA ALA A 10 4.79 -7.25 9.74
C ALA A 10 5.71 -7.47 8.51
N ILE A 11 6.94 -6.96 8.55
CA ILE A 11 8.01 -7.39 7.64
C ILE A 11 8.90 -8.36 8.41
N LYS A 12 8.83 -9.65 8.08
CA LYS A 12 9.47 -10.73 8.85
C LYS A 12 10.79 -11.15 8.20
N GLY A 13 11.80 -11.43 9.01
CA GLY A 13 13.06 -12.05 8.58
C GLY A 13 14.31 -11.15 8.55
N THR A 14 14.24 -9.88 8.97
CA THR A 14 15.44 -9.03 9.08
C THR A 14 16.01 -9.01 10.50
N LYS A 15 17.29 -8.66 10.63
CA LYS A 15 18.15 -8.96 11.79
C LYS A 15 17.66 -8.36 13.13
N ASP A 16 16.77 -7.35 13.06
CA ASP A 16 16.22 -6.63 14.22
C ASP A 16 14.66 -6.72 14.35
N ASN A 17 13.99 -7.62 13.61
CA ASN A 17 12.51 -7.59 13.40
C ASN A 17 11.65 -8.55 14.25
N ASN A 18 11.68 -8.41 15.58
CA ASN A 18 10.54 -8.85 16.41
C ASN A 18 9.47 -7.75 16.58
N GLU A 19 9.70 -6.55 16.05
CA GLU A 19 8.74 -5.44 16.10
C GLU A 19 8.04 -5.25 14.74
N LEU A 20 6.72 -5.20 14.80
CA LEU A 20 5.85 -4.86 13.68
C LEU A 20 6.26 -3.52 13.06
N TRP A 21 6.42 -3.46 11.74
CA TRP A 21 6.84 -2.23 11.06
C TRP A 21 5.68 -1.26 11.15
N THR A 22 5.87 -0.23 11.95
CA THR A 22 4.81 0.70 12.30
C THR A 22 4.80 1.80 11.25
N VAL A 23 3.82 1.75 10.35
CA VAL A 23 3.62 2.78 9.35
C VAL A 23 2.62 3.78 9.89
N TYR A 24 3.11 4.99 10.17
CA TYR A 24 2.29 6.02 10.78
C TYR A 24 1.47 6.76 9.72
N ARG A 25 0.14 6.80 9.91
CA ARG A 25 -0.74 7.66 9.11
C ARG A 25 -0.71 9.06 9.69
N ALA A 26 -0.46 10.07 8.86
CA ALA A 26 -0.55 11.46 9.30
C ALA A 26 -1.95 11.82 9.83
N ASN A 27 -2.00 12.78 10.76
CA ASN A 27 -3.20 13.17 11.49
C ASN A 27 -4.26 13.85 10.59
N MET A 28 -5.46 14.04 11.15
CA MET A 28 -6.56 14.72 10.45
C MET A 28 -6.20 16.15 10.06
N ALA A 29 -5.36 16.86 10.82
CA ALA A 29 -4.97 18.23 10.52
C ALA A 29 -4.05 18.34 9.28
N VAL A 30 -3.13 17.40 9.09
CA VAL A 30 -2.29 17.27 7.89
C VAL A 30 -3.11 16.74 6.70
N LYS A 31 -4.10 15.88 6.96
CA LYS A 31 -5.10 15.47 5.95
C LYS A 31 -6.02 16.62 5.51
N LEU A 32 -6.35 17.52 6.44
CA LEU A 32 -7.20 18.68 6.20
C LEU A 32 -6.42 19.84 5.57
N SER A 33 -5.11 19.98 5.84
CA SER A 33 -4.26 20.97 5.15
C SER A 33 -3.93 20.57 3.71
N ALA A 34 -4.05 19.29 3.36
CA ALA A 34 -4.07 18.79 1.98
C ALA A 34 -5.47 18.94 1.36
N THR A 35 -6.05 20.13 1.49
CA THR A 35 -7.45 20.44 1.17
C THR A 35 -7.85 19.92 -0.21
N GLU A 36 -8.94 19.14 -0.21
CA GLU A 36 -9.66 18.54 -1.33
C GLU A 36 -9.32 17.10 -1.75
N GLY A 37 -8.26 16.45 -1.27
CA GLY A 37 -7.97 15.07 -1.65
C GLY A 37 -7.19 14.35 -0.57
N GLN A 38 -7.72 13.25 -0.03
CA GLN A 38 -7.11 12.55 1.09
C GLN A 38 -5.77 11.92 0.69
N VAL A 39 -4.67 12.65 0.89
CA VAL A 39 -3.31 12.12 0.73
C VAL A 39 -2.99 11.27 1.96
N ASN A 40 -2.94 9.95 1.79
CA ASN A 40 -2.38 9.09 2.83
C ASN A 40 -0.87 9.30 2.85
N ILE A 41 -0.38 10.01 3.86
CA ILE A 41 1.04 10.16 4.15
C ILE A 41 1.44 9.03 5.08
N PHE A 42 2.39 8.22 4.63
CA PHE A 42 2.94 7.12 5.40
C PHE A 42 4.37 7.44 5.83
N THR A 43 4.71 7.00 7.04
CA THR A 43 6.01 7.25 7.65
C THR A 43 6.77 5.93 7.82
N PRO A 44 7.74 5.61 6.95
CA PRO A 44 8.62 4.48 7.16
C PRO A 44 9.55 4.71 8.36
N MET A 45 9.95 3.63 9.04
CA MET A 45 10.97 3.69 10.09
C MET A 45 12.31 4.10 9.48
N ALA A 46 12.88 5.18 9.98
CA ALA A 46 14.23 5.61 9.65
C ALA A 46 15.05 5.56 10.93
N GLY A 47 15.88 4.53 11.10
CA GLY A 47 16.73 4.34 12.28
C GLY A 47 18.13 3.89 11.88
N ARG A 48 19.11 3.98 12.80
CA ARG A 48 20.51 3.64 12.51
C ARG A 48 20.73 2.21 11.97
N GLY A 49 19.91 1.25 12.39
CA GLY A 49 20.04 -0.17 12.02
C GLY A 49 19.47 -0.53 10.65
N ILE A 50 18.65 0.34 10.04
CA ILE A 50 17.98 0.01 8.78
C ILE A 50 18.98 -0.08 7.63
N THR A 51 18.87 -1.13 6.84
CA THR A 51 19.62 -1.30 5.59
C THR A 51 18.98 -0.47 4.47
N ARG A 52 19.74 -0.28 3.39
CA ARG A 52 19.26 0.43 2.20
C ARG A 52 18.08 -0.31 1.55
N ALA A 53 18.21 -1.63 1.36
CA ALA A 53 17.15 -2.45 0.78
C ALA A 53 15.86 -2.39 1.59
N GLU A 54 15.96 -2.48 2.92
CA GLU A 54 14.81 -2.31 3.82
C GLU A 54 14.15 -0.94 3.66
N SER A 55 14.93 0.14 3.60
CA SER A 55 14.39 1.51 3.43
C SER A 55 13.59 1.66 2.13
N TRP A 56 14.08 1.07 1.04
CA TRP A 56 13.35 1.04 -0.24
C TRP A 56 12.08 0.19 -0.13
N ALA A 57 12.19 -1.03 0.40
CA ALA A 57 11.03 -1.91 0.57
C ALA A 57 9.92 -1.25 1.40
N GLN A 58 10.27 -0.50 2.46
CA GLN A 58 9.29 0.27 3.23
C GLN A 58 8.60 1.36 2.43
N ALA A 59 9.37 2.16 1.69
CA ALA A 59 8.81 3.23 0.90
C ALA A 59 7.89 2.68 -0.20
N TYR A 60 8.31 1.64 -0.91
CA TYR A 60 7.48 1.01 -1.93
C TYR A 60 6.30 0.23 -1.34
N MET A 61 6.40 -0.29 -0.12
CA MET A 61 5.23 -0.81 0.62
C MET A 61 4.19 0.29 0.82
N CYS A 62 4.61 1.48 1.23
CA CYS A 62 3.71 2.62 1.38
C CYS A 62 3.04 2.95 0.05
N VAL A 63 3.81 3.02 -1.05
CA VAL A 63 3.28 3.25 -2.40
C VAL A 63 2.26 2.18 -2.80
N ALA A 64 2.62 0.90 -2.62
CA ALA A 64 1.75 -0.25 -2.92
C ALA A 64 0.48 -0.27 -2.05
N ALA A 65 0.54 0.28 -0.83
CA ALA A 65 -0.62 0.48 0.04
C ALA A 65 -1.47 1.71 -0.32
N GLY A 66 -1.13 2.42 -1.40
CA GLY A 66 -1.88 3.58 -1.88
C GLY A 66 -1.46 4.90 -1.24
N ALA A 67 -0.21 5.02 -0.75
CA ALA A 67 0.34 6.30 -0.34
C ALA A 67 0.23 7.34 -1.46
N GLY A 68 -0.26 8.52 -1.11
CA GLY A 68 -0.18 9.71 -1.97
C GLY A 68 1.03 10.59 -1.63
N GLY A 69 1.77 10.23 -0.58
CA GLY A 69 2.98 10.91 -0.15
C GLY A 69 3.73 10.08 0.89
N ILE A 70 5.04 10.29 0.99
CA ILE A 70 5.91 9.64 1.98
C ILE A 70 6.62 10.74 2.76
N MET A 71 6.67 10.58 4.08
CA MET A 71 7.36 11.51 4.97
C MET A 71 8.32 10.72 5.85
N TRP A 72 9.59 11.12 5.88
CA TRP A 72 10.58 10.53 6.79
C TRP A 72 10.79 11.46 7.98
N PHE A 73 10.90 10.88 9.18
CA PHE A 73 11.43 11.58 10.34
C PHE A 73 12.80 11.03 10.68
N GLU A 74 13.63 11.88 11.28
CA GLU A 74 14.85 11.43 11.92
C GLU A 74 14.49 10.75 13.25
N PHE A 75 14.71 9.44 13.34
CA PHE A 75 14.69 8.71 14.60
C PHE A 75 16.04 8.03 14.82
N ASN A 76 16.48 7.95 16.07
CA ASN A 76 17.57 7.07 16.50
C ASN A 76 18.85 7.16 15.64
N GLY A 77 19.27 8.37 15.22
CA GLY A 77 20.53 8.58 14.48
C GLY A 77 20.45 8.28 12.98
N ALA A 78 19.26 8.40 12.38
CA ALA A 78 19.03 8.19 10.95
C ALA A 78 19.81 9.17 10.05
N GLN A 79 20.34 10.26 10.59
CA GLN A 79 21.19 11.22 9.87
C GLN A 79 22.34 10.56 9.09
N ARG A 80 22.91 9.47 9.62
CA ARG A 80 23.98 8.70 8.94
C ARG A 80 23.51 8.02 7.65
N LYS A 81 22.20 7.94 7.42
CA LYS A 81 21.54 7.34 6.26
C LYS A 81 20.93 8.40 5.33
N TRP A 82 21.21 9.69 5.54
CA TRP A 82 20.58 10.76 4.76
C TRP A 82 20.81 10.63 3.25
N ASN A 83 22.00 10.20 2.84
CA ASN A 83 22.29 9.95 1.43
C ASN A 83 21.40 8.84 0.83
N ASP A 84 21.10 7.79 1.60
CA ASP A 84 20.16 6.75 1.17
C ASP A 84 18.75 7.34 0.97
N PHE A 85 18.28 8.18 1.90
CA PHE A 85 16.96 8.83 1.73
C PHE A 85 16.91 9.83 0.57
N LEU A 86 18.00 10.55 0.32
CA LEU A 86 18.11 11.44 -0.84
C LEU A 86 18.04 10.66 -2.16
N ASP A 87 18.74 9.53 -2.25
CA ASP A 87 18.70 8.67 -3.43
C ASP A 87 17.32 8.05 -3.63
N LEU A 88 16.69 7.57 -2.56
CA LEU A 88 15.31 7.08 -2.59
C LEU A 88 14.34 8.18 -3.02
N GLY A 89 14.52 9.40 -2.53
CA GLY A 89 13.73 10.57 -2.92
C GLY A 89 13.88 10.89 -4.41
N LYS A 90 15.09 10.78 -4.98
CA LYS A 90 15.32 10.92 -6.42
C LYS A 90 14.64 9.80 -7.22
N GLU A 91 14.73 8.56 -6.75
CA GLU A 91 14.08 7.41 -7.38
C GLU A 91 12.55 7.59 -7.40
N LEU A 92 11.94 7.92 -6.26
CA LEU A 92 10.50 8.17 -6.17
C LEU A 92 10.06 9.36 -7.01
N ARG A 93 10.87 10.42 -7.08
CA ARG A 93 10.61 11.57 -7.95
C ARG A 93 10.65 11.18 -9.43
N SER A 94 11.51 10.23 -9.82
CA SER A 94 11.56 9.74 -11.21
C SER A 94 10.27 9.03 -11.66
N ILE A 95 9.44 8.58 -10.71
CA ILE A 95 8.14 7.94 -10.95
C ILE A 95 6.96 8.77 -10.42
N GLU A 96 7.18 10.06 -10.13
CA GLU A 96 6.20 10.94 -9.48
C GLU A 96 4.86 10.93 -10.21
N GLU A 97 4.88 10.90 -11.54
CA GLU A 97 3.66 10.88 -12.36
C GLU A 97 2.75 9.69 -12.03
N PHE A 98 3.32 8.53 -11.67
CA PHE A 98 2.57 7.36 -11.26
C PHE A 98 2.15 7.41 -9.79
N LEU A 99 2.95 8.03 -8.92
CA LEU A 99 2.62 8.18 -7.50
C LEU A 99 1.33 9.01 -7.32
N VAL A 100 1.16 10.05 -8.13
CA VAL A 100 -0.06 10.88 -8.18
C VAL A 100 -1.09 10.36 -9.20
N GLY A 101 -0.75 9.32 -9.94
CA GLY A 101 -1.62 8.68 -10.91
C GLY A 101 -2.79 7.93 -10.26
N VAL A 102 -3.78 7.56 -11.07
CA VAL A 102 -4.97 6.88 -10.55
C VAL A 102 -4.69 5.42 -10.28
N ALA A 103 -5.08 5.01 -9.07
CA ALA A 103 -4.95 3.63 -8.60
C ALA A 103 -5.81 2.68 -9.44
N LEU A 104 -5.18 1.58 -9.84
CA LEU A 104 -5.76 0.47 -10.59
C LEU A 104 -5.46 -0.80 -9.79
N GLU A 105 -6.45 -1.30 -9.06
CA GLU A 105 -6.27 -2.47 -8.19
C GLU A 105 -7.19 -3.63 -8.59
N ARG A 106 -8.21 -3.36 -9.41
CA ARG A 106 -9.23 -4.36 -9.73
C ARG A 106 -8.61 -5.52 -10.50
N GLY A 107 -8.64 -6.71 -9.88
CA GLY A 107 -8.15 -7.95 -10.47
C GLY A 107 -6.64 -8.13 -10.38
N LEU A 108 -5.92 -7.27 -9.64
CA LEU A 108 -4.50 -7.47 -9.38
C LEU A 108 -4.29 -8.68 -8.45
N THR A 109 -3.60 -9.71 -8.93
CA THR A 109 -3.26 -10.89 -8.12
C THR A 109 -1.80 -11.29 -8.29
N PHE A 110 -1.27 -11.90 -7.24
CA PHE A 110 0.07 -12.49 -7.19
C PHE A 110 -0.11 -13.97 -6.84
N GLU A 111 0.33 -14.83 -7.76
CA GLU A 111 0.39 -16.29 -7.62
C GLU A 111 1.86 -16.74 -7.57
N ASN A 112 2.11 -17.93 -7.00
CA ASN A 112 3.45 -18.42 -6.65
C ASN A 112 4.21 -17.51 -5.67
N ASP A 113 3.49 -16.62 -5.00
CA ASP A 113 3.99 -15.70 -3.99
C ASP A 113 3.62 -16.24 -2.59
N VAL A 114 4.18 -17.39 -2.22
CA VAL A 114 3.92 -18.00 -0.91
C VAL A 114 5.27 -18.37 -0.30
N LEU A 115 5.56 -17.84 0.90
CA LEU A 115 6.69 -18.36 1.67
C LEU A 115 6.40 -19.80 2.10
N PRO A 116 7.41 -20.69 2.12
CA PRO A 116 7.33 -21.93 2.89
C PRO A 116 6.84 -21.63 4.31
N GLU A 117 6.06 -22.54 4.92
CA GLU A 117 5.52 -22.36 6.27
C GLU A 117 6.61 -21.82 7.21
N PHE A 118 6.35 -20.65 7.80
CA PHE A 118 7.31 -19.99 8.69
C PHE A 118 6.71 -19.85 10.09
N THR A 119 7.46 -20.33 11.08
CA THR A 119 7.08 -20.24 12.49
C THR A 119 7.72 -19.01 13.12
N THR A 120 6.91 -18.10 13.65
CA THR A 120 7.38 -17.00 14.52
C THR A 120 6.88 -17.24 15.93
N GLY A 121 7.78 -17.56 16.86
CA GLY A 121 7.39 -17.96 18.22
C GLY A 121 6.56 -19.24 18.18
N SER A 122 5.31 -19.18 18.67
CA SER A 122 4.36 -20.30 18.62
C SER A 122 3.35 -20.21 17.46
N THR A 123 3.42 -19.18 16.61
CA THR A 123 2.46 -18.98 15.50
C THR A 123 3.06 -19.43 14.17
N VAL A 124 2.41 -20.41 13.54
CA VAL A 124 2.64 -20.79 12.14
C VAL A 124 1.77 -19.90 11.26
N LEU A 125 2.38 -19.05 10.43
CA LEU A 125 1.65 -18.33 9.41
C LEU A 125 1.70 -19.15 8.11
N LYS A 126 0.52 -19.54 7.63
CA LYS A 126 0.33 -20.14 6.31
C LYS A 126 -0.08 -19.05 5.31
N ASP A 127 0.28 -19.23 4.05
CA ASP A 127 -0.15 -18.37 2.92
C ASP A 127 0.28 -16.90 3.01
N PHE A 128 1.44 -16.62 3.61
CA PHE A 128 1.95 -15.24 3.63
C PHE A 128 2.44 -14.83 2.24
N LYS A 129 1.68 -13.95 1.60
CA LYS A 129 2.07 -13.29 0.35
C LYS A 129 3.20 -12.31 0.60
N GLN A 130 4.32 -12.48 -0.08
CA GLN A 130 5.53 -11.67 0.07
C GLN A 130 5.44 -10.38 -0.75
N ILE A 131 4.79 -10.45 -1.90
CA ILE A 131 4.75 -9.38 -2.88
C ILE A 131 3.46 -8.58 -2.73
N ARG A 132 3.60 -7.27 -2.79
CA ARG A 132 2.49 -6.32 -2.88
C ARG A 132 2.68 -5.47 -4.12
N GLY A 133 1.60 -4.89 -4.61
CA GLY A 133 1.70 -3.90 -5.67
C GLY A 133 0.42 -3.14 -5.90
N ILE A 134 0.54 -2.14 -6.75
CA ILE A 134 -0.54 -1.23 -7.15
C ILE A 134 -0.36 -0.87 -8.62
N GLY A 135 -1.44 -0.87 -9.39
CA GLY A 135 -1.46 -0.28 -10.71
C GLY A 135 -1.69 1.24 -10.63
N ARG A 136 -1.06 2.00 -11.51
CA ARG A 136 -1.19 3.46 -11.60
C ARG A 136 -1.28 3.89 -13.06
N ALA A 137 -2.32 4.64 -13.41
CA ALA A 137 -2.39 5.29 -14.72
C ALA A 137 -2.06 6.78 -14.61
N SER A 138 -1.20 7.26 -15.50
CA SER A 138 -0.86 8.66 -15.65
C SER A 138 -0.72 9.01 -17.13
N LYS A 139 -1.38 10.09 -17.54
CA LYS A 139 -1.36 10.58 -18.92
C LYS A 139 -1.64 9.45 -19.94
N ASP A 140 -0.65 9.08 -20.72
CA ASP A 140 -0.65 8.09 -21.79
C ASP A 140 0.07 6.80 -21.39
N LYS A 141 0.33 6.59 -20.10
CA LYS A 141 1.08 5.45 -19.57
C LYS A 141 0.36 4.78 -18.41
N THR A 142 0.67 3.49 -18.27
CA THR A 142 0.22 2.69 -17.14
C THR A 142 1.44 2.04 -16.48
N ALA A 143 1.50 2.10 -15.16
CA ALA A 143 2.53 1.47 -14.36
C ALA A 143 1.92 0.40 -13.44
N LEU A 144 2.70 -0.64 -13.17
CA LEU A 144 2.51 -1.54 -12.05
C LEU A 144 3.73 -1.40 -11.15
N ILE A 145 3.50 -0.98 -9.91
CA ILE A 145 4.54 -0.80 -8.90
C ILE A 145 4.42 -1.97 -7.93
N THR A 146 5.47 -2.75 -7.76
CA THR A 146 5.50 -3.92 -6.88
C THR A 146 6.69 -3.89 -5.94
N VAL A 147 6.57 -4.63 -4.84
CA VAL A 147 7.63 -4.80 -3.85
C VAL A 147 7.50 -6.16 -3.19
N ASN A 148 8.63 -6.85 -3.07
CA ASN A 148 8.81 -8.00 -2.21
C ASN A 148 9.11 -7.51 -0.79
N LEU A 149 8.27 -7.88 0.17
CA LEU A 149 8.35 -7.43 1.56
C LEU A 149 9.17 -8.37 2.44
N THR A 150 9.81 -9.39 1.88
CA THR A 150 10.60 -10.35 2.65
C THR A 150 12.05 -10.34 2.19
N PRO A 151 13.01 -10.75 3.03
CA PRO A 151 14.42 -10.88 2.63
C PRO A 151 14.68 -12.09 1.72
N HIS A 152 13.65 -12.88 1.39
CA HIS A 152 13.79 -14.08 0.58
C HIS A 152 13.43 -13.77 -0.87
N SER A 153 14.13 -14.40 -1.81
CA SER A 153 13.75 -14.32 -3.22
C SER A 153 12.42 -15.02 -3.48
N ALA A 154 11.73 -14.56 -4.52
CA ALA A 154 10.54 -15.18 -5.05
C ALA A 154 10.72 -15.37 -6.56
N GLU A 155 10.64 -16.60 -7.04
CA GLU A 155 10.87 -16.94 -8.44
C GLU A 155 9.56 -17.27 -9.15
N ASN A 156 9.51 -16.98 -10.45
CA ASN A 156 8.37 -17.33 -11.32
C ASN A 156 7.02 -16.83 -10.76
N VAL A 157 7.03 -15.63 -10.19
CA VAL A 157 5.86 -14.96 -9.64
C VAL A 157 4.97 -14.58 -10.80
N ARG A 158 3.74 -15.08 -10.79
CA ARG A 158 2.74 -14.79 -11.82
C ARG A 158 1.88 -13.65 -11.34
N ILE A 159 2.00 -12.52 -12.01
CA ILE A 159 1.31 -11.27 -11.68
C ILE A 159 0.21 -11.06 -12.69
N THR A 160 -1.04 -11.21 -12.26
CA THR A 160 -2.20 -10.89 -13.10
C THR A 160 -2.58 -9.45 -12.85
N ALA A 161 -2.41 -8.59 -13.84
CA ALA A 161 -2.75 -7.17 -13.82
C ALA A 161 -3.60 -6.86 -15.06
N PRO A 162 -4.94 -7.02 -14.99
CA PRO A 162 -5.82 -6.88 -16.17
C PRO A 162 -5.73 -5.51 -16.84
N PHE A 163 -5.37 -4.47 -16.08
CA PHE A 163 -5.14 -3.12 -16.59
C PHE A 163 -3.86 -2.97 -17.43
N LEU A 164 -3.06 -4.02 -17.59
CA LEU A 164 -1.93 -4.07 -18.53
C LEU A 164 -2.27 -4.90 -19.78
N ALA A 165 -3.50 -5.40 -19.92
CA ALA A 165 -3.87 -6.30 -21.02
C ALA A 165 -3.79 -5.66 -22.42
N HIS A 166 -3.73 -4.34 -22.51
CA HIS A 166 -3.53 -3.60 -23.76
C HIS A 166 -2.08 -3.57 -24.23
N ALA A 167 -1.11 -4.01 -23.41
CA ALA A 167 0.30 -3.95 -23.72
C ALA A 167 0.87 -5.35 -24.00
N GLU A 168 1.85 -5.41 -24.90
CA GLU A 168 2.61 -6.64 -25.21
C GLU A 168 3.90 -6.77 -24.40
N ARG A 169 4.44 -5.64 -23.93
CA ARG A 169 5.71 -5.56 -23.19
C ARG A 169 5.64 -4.44 -22.16
N ALA A 170 6.32 -4.62 -21.04
CA ALA A 170 6.54 -3.58 -20.05
C ALA A 170 8.03 -3.33 -19.83
N ALA A 171 8.42 -2.07 -19.71
CA ALA A 171 9.76 -1.68 -19.28
C ALA A 171 9.87 -1.78 -17.76
N VAL A 172 10.96 -2.36 -17.27
CA VAL A 172 11.29 -2.41 -15.83
C VAL A 172 12.33 -1.33 -15.56
N ILE A 173 11.86 -0.15 -15.18
CA ILE A 173 12.60 1.11 -15.36
C ILE A 173 13.85 1.27 -14.49
N PHE A 174 13.99 0.49 -13.41
CA PHE A 174 15.19 0.53 -12.56
C PHE A 174 16.21 -0.59 -12.87
N GLU A 175 15.92 -1.43 -13.86
CA GLU A 175 16.74 -2.59 -14.21
C GLU A 175 17.14 -2.60 -15.69
N ASN A 176 16.75 -1.58 -16.46
CA ASN A 176 17.05 -1.46 -17.89
C ASN A 176 16.72 -2.74 -18.68
N ARG A 177 15.59 -3.38 -18.34
CA ARG A 177 15.09 -4.57 -19.04
C ARG A 177 13.62 -4.39 -19.40
N THR A 178 13.14 -5.28 -20.28
CA THR A 178 11.72 -5.36 -20.63
C THR A 178 11.21 -6.77 -20.39
N ILE A 179 9.95 -6.89 -20.00
CA ILE A 179 9.29 -8.16 -19.77
C ILE A 179 8.05 -8.30 -20.66
N PRO A 180 7.76 -9.49 -21.22
CA PRO A 180 6.54 -9.69 -21.98
C PRO A 180 5.30 -9.59 -21.08
N VAL A 181 4.23 -9.01 -21.63
CA VAL A 181 2.91 -8.95 -21.03
C VAL A 181 1.97 -9.75 -21.92
N LYS A 182 1.30 -10.75 -21.36
CA LYS A 182 0.35 -11.61 -22.10
C LYS A 182 -1.03 -11.48 -21.49
N ASN A 183 -1.93 -10.73 -22.12
CA ASN A 183 -3.29 -10.48 -21.59
C ASN A 183 -3.28 -9.99 -20.12
N GLY A 184 -2.34 -9.09 -19.79
CA GLY A 184 -2.19 -8.57 -18.43
C GLY A 184 -1.43 -9.49 -17.48
N LEU A 185 -0.93 -10.64 -17.94
CA LEU A 185 -0.07 -11.52 -17.16
C LEU A 185 1.40 -11.14 -17.36
N ILE A 186 2.11 -10.97 -16.25
CA ILE A 186 3.57 -10.86 -16.17
C ILE A 186 4.09 -12.06 -15.36
N VAL A 187 5.24 -12.62 -15.76
CA VAL A 187 5.96 -13.62 -14.96
C VAL A 187 7.36 -13.10 -14.71
N ASP A 188 7.72 -12.91 -13.44
CA ASP A 188 9.00 -12.31 -13.05
C ASP A 188 9.56 -12.93 -11.78
N SER A 189 10.82 -12.63 -11.47
CA SER A 189 11.51 -13.07 -10.25
C SER A 189 12.02 -11.87 -9.46
N TYR A 190 11.90 -11.93 -8.14
CA TYR A 190 12.28 -10.89 -7.19
C TYR A 190 13.40 -11.39 -6.29
N ALA A 191 14.43 -10.58 -6.10
CA ALA A 191 15.31 -10.70 -4.94
C ALA A 191 14.56 -10.31 -3.66
N GLY A 192 15.17 -10.63 -2.51
CA GLY A 192 14.65 -10.20 -1.21
C GLY A 192 14.62 -8.67 -1.11
N LEU A 193 13.51 -8.12 -0.59
CA LEU A 193 13.29 -6.68 -0.38
C LEU A 193 13.35 -5.86 -1.67
N GLU A 194 13.23 -6.50 -2.83
CA GLU A 194 13.29 -5.86 -4.14
C GLU A 194 11.96 -5.22 -4.53
N ARG A 195 12.04 -4.17 -5.34
CA ARG A 195 10.92 -3.46 -5.94
C ARG A 195 11.07 -3.48 -7.45
N HIS A 196 9.97 -3.65 -8.17
CA HIS A 196 9.92 -3.47 -9.61
C HIS A 196 8.89 -2.40 -9.96
N VAL A 197 9.18 -1.64 -11.00
CA VAL A 197 8.22 -0.70 -11.60
C VAL A 197 8.13 -1.01 -13.08
N TYR A 198 7.03 -1.67 -13.45
CA TYR A 198 6.69 -2.01 -14.81
C TYR A 198 5.95 -0.84 -15.44
N VAL A 199 6.39 -0.34 -16.58
CA VAL A 199 5.73 0.76 -17.31
C VAL A 199 5.38 0.29 -18.72
N VAL A 200 4.14 0.57 -19.13
CA VAL A 200 3.63 0.33 -20.48
C VAL A 200 3.04 1.62 -21.05
N ASP A 201 3.13 1.77 -22.37
CA ASP A 201 2.42 2.83 -23.06
C ASP A 201 0.92 2.49 -23.19
N GLY A 202 0.10 3.51 -23.28
CA GLY A 202 -1.35 3.42 -23.34
C GLY A 202 -2.04 3.38 -21.97
N LEU A 203 -3.32 3.73 -21.99
CA LEU A 203 -4.24 3.58 -20.87
C LEU A 203 -5.12 2.35 -21.06
N PRO A 204 -5.52 1.66 -19.98
CA PRO A 204 -6.48 0.58 -20.07
C PRO A 204 -7.87 1.10 -20.49
N GLU A 205 -8.66 0.22 -21.10
CA GLU A 205 -10.01 0.55 -21.55
C GLU A 205 -10.89 1.08 -20.40
N GLY A 206 -11.60 2.18 -20.66
CA GLY A 206 -12.49 2.81 -19.68
C GLY A 206 -11.80 3.73 -18.67
N VAL A 207 -10.47 3.82 -18.67
CA VAL A 207 -9.75 4.86 -17.92
C VAL A 207 -9.59 6.09 -18.80
N LYS A 208 -10.33 7.16 -18.47
CA LYS A 208 -10.24 8.45 -19.16
C LYS A 208 -9.49 9.47 -18.33
N GLN A 209 -8.62 10.24 -18.99
CA GLN A 209 -8.04 11.47 -18.45
C GLN A 209 -9.15 12.42 -17.99
N ARG A 210 -9.09 12.89 -16.74
CA ARG A 210 -9.87 14.07 -16.33
C ARG A 210 -9.04 15.31 -16.66
N PRO A 211 -9.66 16.37 -17.20
CA PRO A 211 -8.94 17.60 -17.50
C PRO A 211 -8.28 18.19 -16.26
N VAL A 212 -7.08 18.72 -16.44
CA VAL A 212 -6.36 19.49 -15.42
C VAL A 212 -7.17 20.77 -15.13
N PRO A 213 -7.51 21.09 -13.86
CA PRO A 213 -8.08 22.38 -13.53
C PRO A 213 -7.15 23.49 -14.00
N LYS A 214 -7.67 24.48 -14.74
CA LYS A 214 -6.87 25.64 -15.14
C LYS A 214 -6.45 26.42 -13.89
N VAL A 215 -5.18 26.82 -13.85
CA VAL A 215 -4.66 27.77 -12.86
C VAL A 215 -5.58 29.01 -12.84
N GLY A 216 -6.14 29.35 -11.67
CA GLY A 216 -7.03 30.50 -11.49
C GLY A 216 -8.55 30.23 -11.52
N GLY A 217 -9.01 28.97 -11.55
CA GLY A 217 -10.42 28.64 -11.28
C GLY A 217 -10.79 28.79 -9.79
N PRO A 218 -12.09 28.84 -9.43
CA PRO A 218 -12.55 29.14 -8.06
C PRO A 218 -12.14 28.13 -6.97
N CYS A 219 -11.41 27.05 -7.30
CA CYS A 219 -11.00 26.02 -6.37
C CYS A 219 -9.59 25.47 -6.68
N VAL A 220 -8.50 26.25 -6.55
CA VAL A 220 -7.15 25.70 -6.29
C VAL A 220 -6.26 26.75 -5.62
N THR A 221 -5.81 26.50 -4.39
CA THR A 221 -4.62 27.14 -3.82
C THR A 221 -3.42 26.22 -4.02
N ASP A 222 -2.64 26.51 -5.05
CA ASP A 222 -1.21 26.27 -5.33
C ASP A 222 -0.36 25.17 -4.63
N SER A 223 -0.88 24.01 -4.21
CA SER A 223 0.02 22.89 -3.84
C SER A 223 -0.49 21.46 -4.09
N GLY A 224 -1.74 21.29 -4.55
CA GLY A 224 -2.35 19.97 -4.82
C GLY A 224 -2.73 19.74 -6.29
N ALA A 225 -2.23 20.57 -7.19
CA ALA A 225 -2.73 20.77 -8.54
C ALA A 225 -2.18 19.76 -9.57
N ALA A 226 -2.42 18.46 -9.39
CA ALA A 226 -2.11 17.49 -10.45
C ALA A 226 -2.89 16.17 -10.28
N TRP A 227 -3.92 15.99 -11.13
CA TRP A 227 -4.49 14.70 -11.54
C TRP A 227 -5.44 13.98 -10.57
N ARG A 228 -6.73 13.99 -10.90
CA ARG A 228 -7.72 13.02 -10.42
C ARG A 228 -8.47 12.49 -11.63
N LEU A 229 -8.21 11.27 -12.12
CA LEU A 229 -9.04 10.66 -13.18
C LEU A 229 -10.46 10.41 -12.66
N GLN A 230 -11.47 10.54 -13.54
CA GLN A 230 -12.85 10.13 -13.25
C GLN A 230 -13.00 8.73 -13.81
N ALA A 231 -13.11 7.72 -12.94
CA ALA A 231 -13.44 6.38 -13.39
C ALA A 231 -14.96 6.33 -13.68
N THR A 232 -15.36 6.71 -14.89
CA THR A 232 -16.72 6.49 -15.39
C THR A 232 -16.75 5.14 -16.09
N GLY A 233 -16.84 4.06 -15.31
CA GLY A 233 -16.85 2.69 -15.82
C GLY A 233 -16.82 1.64 -14.71
N LYS A 234 -16.65 0.36 -15.09
CA LYS A 234 -16.59 -0.80 -14.17
C LYS A 234 -15.47 -0.72 -13.12
N VAL A 235 -14.52 0.21 -13.21
CA VAL A 235 -13.49 0.40 -12.17
C VAL A 235 -13.99 1.53 -11.25
N ARG A 236 -14.40 1.20 -10.02
CA ARG A 236 -14.74 2.20 -8.99
C ARG A 236 -13.63 2.19 -7.95
N GLY A 237 -13.14 3.36 -7.55
CA GLY A 237 -12.48 3.51 -6.26
C GLY A 237 -13.50 3.24 -5.13
N ARG A 238 -13.01 3.04 -3.90
CA ARG A 238 -13.87 2.73 -2.75
C ARG A 238 -15.03 3.72 -2.65
N LEU A 239 -16.26 3.21 -2.69
CA LEU A 239 -17.48 4.02 -2.57
C LEU A 239 -17.52 4.69 -1.19
N ALA A 240 -18.23 5.81 -1.08
CA ALA A 240 -18.43 6.50 0.20
C ALA A 240 -19.00 5.56 1.28
N GLU A 241 -19.82 4.59 0.87
CA GLU A 241 -20.41 3.54 1.71
C GLU A 241 -19.36 2.52 2.19
N GLU A 242 -18.41 2.14 1.33
CA GLU A 242 -17.30 1.24 1.70
C GLU A 242 -16.33 1.94 2.65
N LEU A 243 -16.05 3.23 2.42
CA LEU A 243 -15.26 4.04 3.36
C LEU A 243 -15.97 4.22 4.70
N ALA A 244 -17.30 4.38 4.71
CA ALA A 244 -18.10 4.45 5.94
C ALA A 244 -18.10 3.11 6.69
N ARG A 245 -18.22 1.99 5.96
CA ARG A 245 -18.08 0.63 6.48
C ARG A 245 -16.71 0.43 7.15
N ASP A 246 -15.63 0.76 6.45
CA ASP A 246 -14.26 0.64 6.96
C ASP A 246 -14.05 1.46 8.24
N ARG A 247 -14.55 2.71 8.28
CA ARG A 247 -14.46 3.58 9.47
C ARG A 247 -15.21 3.00 10.66
N PHE A 248 -16.41 2.48 10.42
CA PHE A 248 -17.20 1.84 11.47
C PHE A 248 -16.49 0.61 12.02
N MET A 249 -16.04 -0.30 11.14
CA MET A 249 -15.35 -1.52 11.57
C MET A 249 -14.07 -1.21 12.35
N GLN A 250 -13.27 -0.24 11.91
CA GLN A 250 -12.05 0.16 12.62
C GLN A 250 -12.32 0.76 14.00
N SER A 251 -13.36 1.60 14.13
CA SER A 251 -13.81 2.15 15.42
C SER A 251 -14.20 1.04 16.40
N GLU A 252 -15.01 0.09 15.95
CA GLU A 252 -15.50 -0.98 16.82
C GLU A 252 -14.40 -2.00 17.16
N LEU A 253 -13.51 -2.33 16.21
CA LEU A 253 -12.33 -3.16 16.48
C LEU A 253 -11.41 -2.52 17.52
N LYS A 254 -11.23 -1.19 17.47
CA LYS A 254 -10.45 -0.47 18.49
C LYS A 254 -11.10 -0.59 19.87
N LYS A 255 -12.40 -0.33 19.98
CA LYS A 255 -13.15 -0.50 21.24
C LYS A 255 -13.05 -1.91 21.80
N ALA A 256 -13.19 -2.93 20.93
CA ALA A 256 -13.06 -4.33 21.34
C ALA A 256 -11.65 -4.63 21.88
N ASN A 257 -10.59 -4.14 21.24
CA ASN A 257 -9.22 -4.30 21.74
C ASN A 257 -9.00 -3.58 23.08
N ASP A 258 -9.54 -2.38 23.26
CA ASP A 258 -9.44 -1.63 24.51
C ASP A 258 -10.13 -2.39 25.67
N LEU A 259 -11.23 -3.10 25.38
CA LEU A 259 -11.93 -3.96 26.36
C LEU A 259 -11.12 -5.23 26.67
N LEU A 260 -10.53 -5.87 25.66
CA LEU A 260 -9.64 -7.01 25.88
C LEU A 260 -8.43 -6.65 26.73
N GLN A 261 -7.83 -5.48 26.53
CA GLN A 261 -6.72 -5.00 27.36
C GLN A 261 -7.13 -4.78 28.82
N LYS A 262 -8.40 -4.47 29.07
CA LYS A 262 -8.98 -4.35 30.41
C LYS A 262 -9.46 -5.70 30.99
N GLY A 263 -9.29 -6.80 30.27
CA GLY A 263 -9.76 -8.13 30.66
C GLY A 263 -11.24 -8.40 30.40
N ASP A 264 -11.98 -7.47 29.78
CA ASP A 264 -13.41 -7.61 29.50
C ASP A 264 -13.64 -8.33 28.15
N LYS A 265 -13.51 -9.67 28.19
CA LYS A 265 -13.74 -10.54 27.03
C LYS A 265 -15.18 -10.52 26.55
N GLU A 266 -16.15 -10.45 27.45
CA GLU A 266 -17.58 -10.43 27.10
C GLU A 266 -17.98 -9.11 26.44
N GLY A 267 -17.47 -7.98 26.95
CA GLY A 267 -17.61 -6.67 26.34
C GLY A 267 -17.02 -6.61 24.94
N ALA A 268 -15.81 -7.14 24.75
CA ALA A 268 -15.18 -7.21 23.44
C ALA A 268 -16.00 -8.06 22.45
N CYS A 269 -16.48 -9.23 22.87
CA CYS A 269 -17.36 -10.09 22.05
C CYS A 269 -18.67 -9.39 21.68
N ARG A 270 -19.28 -8.62 22.60
CA ARG A 270 -20.49 -7.84 22.31
C ARG A 270 -20.27 -6.82 21.21
N VAL A 271 -19.17 -6.07 21.28
CA VAL A 271 -18.81 -5.06 20.27
C VAL A 271 -18.59 -5.72 18.91
N LEU A 272 -17.87 -6.84 18.85
CA LEU A 272 -17.61 -7.56 17.60
C LEU A 272 -18.89 -8.19 17.01
N ARG A 273 -19.81 -8.68 17.85
CA ARG A 273 -21.11 -9.18 17.37
C ARG A 273 -21.97 -8.07 16.75
N ALA A 274 -21.98 -6.87 17.34
CA ALA A 274 -22.67 -5.71 16.75
C ALA A 274 -22.10 -5.32 15.37
N VAL A 275 -20.81 -5.58 15.12
CA VAL A 275 -20.22 -5.42 13.78
C VAL A 275 -20.76 -6.48 12.81
N LEU A 276 -20.90 -7.74 13.24
CA LEU A 276 -21.45 -8.81 12.41
C LEU A 276 -22.95 -8.65 12.13
N ASP A 277 -23.72 -8.10 13.06
CA ASP A 277 -25.15 -7.80 12.83
C ASP A 277 -25.31 -6.78 11.71
N ARG A 278 -24.38 -5.82 11.62
CA ARG A 278 -24.38 -4.78 10.58
C ARG A 278 -23.69 -5.23 9.28
N TYR A 279 -22.67 -6.07 9.38
CA TYR A 279 -21.86 -6.59 8.27
C TYR A 279 -21.65 -8.09 8.42
N PRO A 280 -22.66 -8.91 8.08
CA PRO A 280 -22.62 -10.36 8.30
C PRO A 280 -21.49 -11.07 7.55
N ASP A 281 -20.99 -10.47 6.47
CA ASP A 281 -19.93 -10.95 5.60
C ASP A 281 -18.49 -10.71 6.13
N ALA A 282 -18.32 -10.00 7.25
CA ALA A 282 -17.00 -9.72 7.85
C ALA A 282 -16.37 -10.96 8.50
N GLN A 283 -15.76 -11.83 7.69
CA GLN A 283 -15.17 -13.11 8.14
C GLN A 283 -14.04 -12.93 9.17
N ASP A 284 -13.25 -11.86 9.04
CA ASP A 284 -12.17 -11.50 9.96
C ASP A 284 -12.68 -11.22 11.39
N VAL A 285 -13.86 -10.60 11.51
CA VAL A 285 -14.52 -10.35 12.79
C VAL A 285 -15.06 -11.65 13.41
N ARG A 286 -15.60 -12.57 12.60
CA ARG A 286 -16.04 -13.89 13.09
C ARG A 286 -14.89 -14.69 13.69
N GLU A 287 -13.74 -14.69 13.02
CA GLU A 287 -12.58 -15.43 13.49
C GLU A 287 -12.02 -14.82 14.78
N ARG A 288 -12.01 -13.49 14.91
CA ARG A 288 -11.65 -12.82 16.17
C ARG A 288 -12.55 -13.21 17.34
N ILE A 289 -13.86 -13.32 17.13
CA ILE A 289 -14.77 -13.77 18.20
C ILE A 289 -14.43 -15.19 18.65
N ARG A 290 -14.16 -16.10 17.71
CA ARG A 290 -13.76 -17.49 18.03
C ARG A 290 -12.50 -17.57 18.87
N VAL A 291 -11.54 -16.67 18.65
CA VAL A 291 -10.27 -16.64 19.39
C VAL A 291 -10.41 -16.04 20.79
N ILE A 292 -11.42 -15.18 21.01
CA ILE A 292 -11.66 -14.54 22.32
C ILE A 292 -12.42 -15.47 23.28
N GLN A 293 -13.33 -16.30 22.75
CA GLN A 293 -14.11 -17.31 23.48
C GLN A 293 -13.23 -18.47 23.97
#